data_AF-A0A835IV30-F1
#
_entry.id   AF-A0A835IV30-F1
#
_cell.length_a   1.000
_cell.length_b   1.000
_cell.length_c   1.000
_cell.angle_alpha   90.00
_cell.angle_beta   90.00
_cell.angle_gamma   90.00
#
_symmetry.space_group_name_H-M   'P 1'
#
loop_
_entity.id
_entity.type
_entity.pdbx_description
1 polymer ?
#
loop_
_entity_poly.entity_id
_entity_poly.type
_entity_poly.pdbx_seq_one_letter_code
_entity_poly.pdbx_strand_id
1 'polypeptide(L)'
;MRAYKRNDKPQLLAATKFIAHLVNQEVAHELIALELLLPYYWKNEDSVEVAVGFVTDCGSLLQDLSPKALHGIFEGFRRILHEGETDKRLQFLIESLFAIRKPSFVVTLLSSLNWILWIATTD
;
A
#
# COMPACT_ATOMS: atom_id res chain seq x y z
N MET A 1 5.02 16.61 2.31
CA MET A 1 5.85 16.62 1.07
C MET A 1 5.61 17.88 0.24
N ARG A 2 6.65 18.44 -0.42
CA ARG A 2 6.49 19.59 -1.33
C ARG A 2 5.65 19.24 -2.57
N ALA A 3 5.79 18.03 -3.11
CA ALA A 3 5.01 17.54 -4.26
C ALA A 3 3.50 17.53 -3.98
N TYR A 4 3.09 17.02 -2.80
CA TYR A 4 1.70 17.07 -2.34
C TYR A 4 1.13 18.50 -2.32
N LYS A 5 1.89 19.46 -1.79
CA LYS A 5 1.46 20.87 -1.76
C LYS A 5 1.37 21.52 -3.15
N ARG A 6 2.03 20.95 -4.15
CA ARG A 6 2.08 21.45 -5.54
C ARG A 6 1.14 20.69 -6.48
N ASN A 7 0.39 19.71 -5.98
CA ASN A 7 -0.41 18.78 -6.79
C ASN A 7 0.40 18.11 -7.93
N ASP A 8 1.69 17.87 -7.69
CA ASP A 8 2.57 17.18 -8.65
C ASP A 8 2.49 15.67 -8.39
N LYS A 9 1.50 15.02 -9.01
CA LYS A 9 1.21 13.60 -8.84
C LYS A 9 2.37 12.69 -9.29
N PRO A 10 3.02 12.88 -10.45
CA PRO A 10 4.17 12.06 -10.84
C PRO A 10 5.32 12.12 -9.83
N GLN A 11 5.66 13.33 -9.35
CA GLN A 11 6.70 13.48 -8.32
C GLN A 11 6.28 12.86 -6.98
N LEU A 12 5.00 12.97 -6.62
CA LEU A 12 4.47 12.37 -5.40
C LEU A 12 4.54 10.84 -5.46
N LEU A 13 4.16 10.22 -6.58
CA LEU A 13 4.26 8.77 -6.80
C LEU A 13 5.71 8.28 -6.70
N ALA A 14 6.65 9.00 -7.31
CA ALA A 14 8.07 8.64 -7.20
C ALA A 14 8.59 8.74 -5.75
N ALA A 15 8.16 9.78 -5.02
CA ALA A 15 8.56 9.98 -3.63
C ALA A 15 7.96 8.92 -2.69
N THR A 16 6.68 8.59 -2.82
CA THR A 16 6.04 7.55 -2.00
C THR A 16 6.63 6.18 -2.30
N LYS A 17 6.89 5.86 -3.58
CA LYS A 17 7.57 4.61 -3.96
C LYS A 17 8.96 4.49 -3.36
N PHE A 18 9.75 5.57 -3.39
CA PHE A 18 11.06 5.59 -2.75
C PHE A 18 10.96 5.33 -1.23
N ILE A 19 10.02 5.97 -0.54
CA ILE A 19 9.78 5.72 0.89
C ILE A 19 9.34 4.29 1.15
N ALA A 20 8.49 3.71 0.31
CA ALA A 20 8.05 2.33 0.45
C ALA A 20 9.26 1.38 0.42
N HIS A 21 10.21 1.60 -0.48
CA HIS A 21 11.44 0.82 -0.53
C HIS A 21 12.33 1.01 0.70
N LEU A 22 12.43 2.23 1.26
CA LEU A 22 13.18 2.45 2.51
C LEU A 22 12.55 1.72 3.69
N VAL A 23 11.22 1.73 3.77
CA VAL A 23 10.46 1.04 4.82
C VAL A 23 10.59 -0.48 4.68
N ASN A 24 10.42 -1.01 3.47
CA ASN A 24 10.56 -2.44 3.19
C ASN A 24 11.97 -3.00 3.46
N GLN A 25 13.00 -2.16 3.42
CA GLN A 25 14.39 -2.52 3.74
C GLN A 25 14.78 -2.17 5.19
N GLU A 26 13.80 -1.75 6.00
CA GLU A 26 13.98 -1.32 7.39
C GLU A 26 15.02 -0.20 7.58
N VAL A 27 15.34 0.53 6.52
CA VAL A 27 16.16 1.76 6.59
C VAL A 27 15.36 2.88 7.24
N ALA A 28 14.05 2.89 7.01
CA ALA A 28 13.09 3.79 7.65
C ALA A 28 12.07 2.98 8.45
N HIS A 29 11.72 3.47 9.64
CA HIS A 29 10.70 2.86 10.48
C HIS A 29 9.32 2.94 9.82
N GLU A 30 8.51 1.89 9.95
CA GLU A 30 7.17 1.79 9.35
C GLU A 30 6.19 2.86 9.83
N LEU A 31 6.46 3.51 10.98
CA LEU A 31 5.69 4.67 11.44
C LEU A 31 5.64 5.79 10.39
N ILE A 32 6.70 5.98 9.61
CA ILE A 32 6.73 6.99 8.53
C ILE A 32 5.72 6.62 7.44
N ALA A 33 5.60 5.34 7.08
CA ALA A 33 4.59 4.89 6.12
C ALA A 33 3.17 5.08 6.67
N LEU A 34 2.94 4.73 7.94
CA LEU A 34 1.64 4.92 8.59
C LEU A 34 1.23 6.39 8.67
N GLU A 35 2.15 7.30 9.00
CA GLU A 35 1.89 8.74 9.03
C GLU A 35 1.49 9.28 7.65
N LEU A 36 2.14 8.81 6.58
CA LEU A 36 1.82 9.21 5.21
C LEU A 36 0.46 8.67 4.72
N LEU A 37 -0.09 7.64 5.38
CA LEU A 37 -1.38 7.02 5.06
C LEU A 37 -2.55 7.52 5.91
N LEU A 38 -2.31 8.50 6.80
CA LEU A 38 -3.39 9.05 7.62
C LEU A 38 -4.53 9.64 6.74
N PRO A 39 -5.81 9.43 7.12
CA PRO A 39 -7.00 9.96 6.42
C PRO A 39 -6.92 11.42 5.99
N TYR A 40 -6.20 12.24 6.75
CA TYR A 40 -6.01 13.65 6.43
C TYR A 40 -5.29 13.90 5.10
N TYR A 41 -4.50 12.95 4.57
CA TYR A 41 -3.69 13.18 3.37
C TYR A 41 -4.38 12.81 2.05
N TRP A 42 -5.44 12.01 2.06
CA TRP A 42 -6.10 11.48 0.85
C TRP A 42 -7.51 12.07 0.68
N LYS A 43 -7.55 13.37 0.35
CA LYS A 43 -8.76 14.21 0.28
C LYS A 43 -9.45 14.24 -1.09
N ASN A 44 -8.79 13.73 -2.12
CA ASN A 44 -9.28 13.71 -3.51
C ASN A 44 -8.80 12.44 -4.22
N GLU A 45 -9.38 12.14 -5.38
CA GLU A 45 -9.11 10.90 -6.12
C GLU A 45 -7.62 10.66 -6.39
N ASP A 46 -6.87 11.69 -6.78
CA ASP A 46 -5.44 11.58 -7.05
C ASP A 46 -4.63 11.16 -5.82
N SER A 47 -4.95 11.74 -4.67
CA SER A 47 -4.31 11.40 -3.40
C SER A 47 -4.72 10.03 -2.87
N VAL A 48 -5.95 9.59 -3.13
CA VAL A 48 -6.41 8.21 -2.85
C VAL A 48 -5.67 7.22 -3.75
N GLU A 49 -5.51 7.50 -5.05
CA GLU A 49 -4.74 6.65 -5.98
C GLU A 49 -3.28 6.50 -5.53
N VAL A 50 -2.65 7.60 -5.10
CA VAL A 50 -1.30 7.56 -4.53
C VAL A 50 -1.24 6.71 -3.26
N ALA A 51 -2.24 6.83 -2.37
CA ALA A 51 -2.30 6.02 -1.16
C ALA A 51 -2.48 4.53 -1.47
N VAL A 52 -3.36 4.18 -2.42
CA VAL A 52 -3.54 2.78 -2.88
C VAL A 52 -2.23 2.21 -3.44
N GLY A 53 -1.52 2.98 -4.27
CA GLY A 53 -0.22 2.58 -4.81
C GLY A 53 0.82 2.39 -3.69
N PHE A 54 0.88 3.32 -2.74
CA PHE A 54 1.81 3.23 -1.62
C PHE A 54 1.56 2.02 -0.72
N VAL A 55 0.29 1.69 -0.43
CA VAL A 55 -0.07 0.47 0.31
C VAL A 55 0.22 -0.78 -0.53
N THR A 56 0.08 -0.73 -1.85
CA THR A 56 0.51 -1.84 -2.71
C THR A 56 2.00 -2.13 -2.56
N ASP A 57 2.82 -1.08 -2.50
CA ASP A 57 4.28 -1.21 -2.44
C ASP A 57 4.82 -1.64 -1.06
N CYS A 58 4.23 -1.19 0.05
CA CYS A 58 4.71 -1.48 1.42
C CYS A 58 3.73 -2.24 2.33
N GLY A 59 2.55 -2.60 1.82
CA GLY A 59 1.48 -3.23 2.59
C GLY A 59 1.85 -4.58 3.20
N SER A 60 2.79 -5.31 2.59
CA SER A 60 3.34 -6.56 3.14
C SER A 60 4.04 -6.33 4.47
N LEU A 61 5.02 -5.43 4.52
CA LEU A 61 5.73 -5.11 5.75
C LEU A 61 4.78 -4.53 6.81
N LEU A 62 3.85 -3.65 6.41
CA LEU A 62 2.85 -3.12 7.34
C LEU A 62 1.92 -4.19 7.90
N GLN A 63 1.64 -5.24 7.13
CA GLN A 63 0.84 -6.38 7.58
C GLN A 63 1.57 -7.20 8.65
N ASP A 64 2.90 -7.30 8.54
CA ASP A 64 3.75 -8.05 9.48
C ASP A 64 4.02 -7.24 10.77
N LEU A 65 4.40 -5.97 10.62
CA LEU A 65 4.82 -5.12 11.74
C LEU A 65 3.67 -4.41 12.44
N SER A 66 2.65 -4.00 11.69
CA SER A 66 1.57 -3.12 12.16
C SER A 66 0.17 -3.52 11.65
N PRO A 67 -0.26 -4.78 11.82
CA PRO A 67 -1.50 -5.31 11.23
C PRO A 67 -2.76 -4.53 11.63
N LYS A 68 -2.82 -4.02 12.87
CA LYS A 68 -3.96 -3.22 13.36
C LYS A 68 -4.05 -1.86 12.66
N ALA A 69 -2.91 -1.20 12.45
CA ALA A 69 -2.87 0.09 11.76
C ALA A 69 -3.22 -0.09 10.28
N LEU A 70 -2.67 -1.12 9.63
CA LEU A 70 -3.02 -1.46 8.26
C LEU A 70 -4.52 -1.77 8.11
N HIS A 71 -5.10 -2.51 9.05
CA HIS A 71 -6.55 -2.74 9.04
C HIS A 71 -7.35 -1.43 9.04
N GLY A 72 -6.98 -0.46 9.88
CA GLY A 72 -7.62 0.87 9.89
C GLY A 72 -7.54 1.62 8.56
N ILE A 73 -6.42 1.50 7.84
CA ILE A 73 -6.25 2.07 6.49
C ILE A 73 -7.23 1.42 5.50
N PHE A 74 -7.37 0.09 5.55
CA PHE A 74 -8.35 -0.63 4.73
C PHE A 74 -9.81 -0.30 5.07
N GLU A 75 -10.14 -0.03 6.34
CA GLU A 75 -11.47 0.49 6.71
C GLU A 75 -11.72 1.86 6.07
N GLY A 76 -10.70 2.72 6.00
CA GLY A 76 -10.77 3.98 5.27
C GLY A 76 -11.09 3.78 3.78
N PHE A 77 -10.39 2.86 3.11
CA PHE A 77 -10.65 2.55 1.70
C PHE A 77 -12.06 2.00 1.48
N ARG A 78 -12.55 1.18 2.41
CA ARG A 78 -13.91 0.64 2.35
C ARG A 78 -14.98 1.74 2.47
N ARG A 79 -14.76 2.74 3.33
CA ARG A 79 -15.69 3.89 3.46
C ARG A 79 -15.83 4.64 2.14
N ILE A 80 -14.73 4.90 1.44
CA ILE A 80 -14.75 5.57 0.12
C ILE A 80 -15.58 4.77 -0.89
N LEU A 81 -15.42 3.44 -0.94
CA LEU A 81 -16.25 2.60 -1.82
C LEU A 81 -17.75 2.67 -1.49
N HIS A 82 -18.11 2.86 -0.21
CA HIS A 82 -19.51 2.93 0.22
C HIS A 82 -20.15 4.32 0.09
N GLU A 83 -19.37 5.39 0.03
CA GLU A 83 -19.88 6.77 -0.07
C GLU A 83 -20.52 7.09 -1.43
N GLY A 84 -20.45 6.18 -2.41
CA GLY A 84 -21.35 6.16 -3.58
C GLY A 84 -20.99 7.09 -4.75
N GLU A 85 -20.05 8.02 -4.56
CA GLU A 85 -19.61 9.00 -5.58
C GLU A 85 -18.14 8.82 -6.00
N THR A 86 -17.63 7.59 -6.06
CA THR A 86 -16.24 7.32 -6.48
C THR A 86 -16.17 6.97 -7.97
N ASP A 87 -15.23 7.56 -8.72
CA ASP A 87 -14.99 7.17 -10.11
C ASP A 87 -14.65 5.67 -10.28
N LYS A 88 -15.06 5.08 -11.41
CA LYS A 88 -14.89 3.65 -11.70
C LYS A 88 -13.42 3.21 -11.68
N ARG A 89 -12.50 4.07 -12.11
CA ARG A 89 -11.06 3.76 -12.08
C ARG A 89 -10.59 3.62 -10.63
N LEU A 90 -10.99 4.54 -9.75
CA LEU A 90 -10.56 4.52 -8.37
C LEU A 90 -11.17 3.34 -7.61
N GLN A 91 -12.44 3.00 -7.89
CA GLN A 91 -13.07 1.78 -7.39
C GLN A 91 -12.26 0.53 -7.75
N PHE A 92 -11.90 0.37 -9.04
CA PHE A 92 -11.11 -0.76 -9.52
C PHE A 92 -9.74 -0.86 -8.83
N LEU A 93 -9.07 0.27 -8.59
CA LEU A 93 -7.78 0.31 -7.90
C LEU A 93 -7.90 -0.17 -6.44
N ILE A 94 -8.92 0.31 -5.72
CA ILE A 94 -9.16 -0.10 -4.34
C ILE A 94 -9.54 -1.59 -4.29
N GLU A 95 -10.43 -2.05 -5.15
CA GLU A 95 -10.82 -3.46 -5.21
C GLU A 95 -9.64 -4.38 -5.54
N SER A 96 -8.78 -3.96 -6.46
CA SER A 96 -7.53 -4.67 -6.80
C SER A 96 -6.62 -4.80 -5.58
N LEU A 97 -6.46 -3.72 -4.79
CA LEU A 97 -5.69 -3.76 -3.55
C LEU A 97 -6.29 -4.75 -2.53
N PHE A 98 -7.62 -4.79 -2.39
CA PHE A 98 -8.29 -5.75 -1.50
C PHE A 98 -8.08 -7.19 -1.97
N ALA A 99 -8.04 -7.44 -3.27
CA ALA A 99 -7.74 -8.76 -3.82
C ALA A 99 -6.31 -9.22 -3.51
N ILE A 100 -5.33 -8.31 -3.55
CA ILE A 100 -3.92 -8.61 -3.20
C ILE A 100 -3.75 -8.90 -1.70
N ARG A 101 -4.54 -8.26 -0.83
CA ARG A 101 -4.50 -8.52 0.62
C ARG A 101 -5.01 -9.92 1.00
N LYS A 102 -6.02 -10.44 0.30
CA LYS A 102 -6.68 -11.71 0.64
C LYS A 102 -5.74 -12.93 0.73
N PRO A 103 -4.75 -13.13 -0.17
CA PRO A 103 -3.78 -14.22 -0.05
C PRO A 103 -2.67 -13.98 1.00
N SER A 104 -2.76 -12.93 1.82
CA SER A 104 -1.62 -12.27 2.49
C SER A 104 -0.67 -11.68 1.45
N PHE A 105 -0.19 -10.45 1.69
CA PHE A 105 0.73 -9.79 0.77
C PHE A 105 2.03 -10.61 0.66
N VAL A 106 2.13 -11.49 -0.34
CA VAL A 106 3.31 -12.31 -0.56
C VAL A 106 4.40 -11.40 -1.11
N VAL A 107 5.46 -11.21 -0.32
CA VAL A 107 6.71 -10.57 -0.76
C VAL A 107 7.15 -11.23 -2.07
N THR A 108 7.31 -10.46 -3.14
CA THR A 108 7.71 -10.96 -4.47
C THR A 108 9.08 -11.68 -4.45
N LEU A 109 9.91 -11.45 -3.43
CA LEU A 109 11.16 -12.20 -3.21
C LEU A 109 10.94 -13.57 -2.55
N LEU A 110 9.86 -13.76 -1.77
CA LEU A 110 9.54 -15.03 -1.12
C LEU A 110 8.86 -16.01 -2.07
N SER A 111 8.13 -15.55 -3.10
CA SER A 111 7.55 -16.47 -4.10
C SER A 111 8.64 -17.24 -4.86
N SER A 112 9.78 -16.60 -5.16
CA SER A 112 10.95 -17.27 -5.75
C SER A 112 11.61 -18.27 -4.79
N LEU A 113 11.61 -18.01 -3.48
CA LEU A 113 12.21 -18.91 -2.48
C LEU A 113 11.27 -20.06 -2.09
N ASN A 114 9.95 -19.85 -2.11
CA ASN A 114 8.97 -20.88 -1.78
C ASN A 114 8.95 -22.00 -2.83
N TRP A 115 9.21 -21.67 -4.11
CA TRP A 115 9.47 -22.65 -5.16
C TRP A 115 10.72 -23.51 -4.84
N ILE A 116 11.80 -22.91 -4.32
CA ILE A 116 13.05 -23.62 -4.00
C ILE A 116 12.86 -24.51 -2.77
N LEU A 117 12.20 -24.00 -1.73
CA LEU A 117 11.88 -24.75 -0.51
C LEU A 117 10.96 -25.94 -0.79
N TRP A 118 9.97 -25.78 -1.68
CA TRP A 118 9.06 -26.88 -2.05
C TRP A 118 9.80 -28.01 -2.80
N ILE A 119 10.78 -27.67 -3.65
CA ILE A 119 11.66 -28.65 -4.32
C ILE A 119 12.61 -29.32 -3.32
N ALA A 120 13.15 -28.56 -2.35
CA ALA A 120 14.09 -29.09 -1.35
C ALA A 120 13.44 -30.03 -0.31
N THR A 121 12.11 -30.00 -0.17
CA THR A 121 11.36 -30.86 0.76
C THR A 121 10.62 -32.02 0.08
N THR A 122 10.79 -32.21 -1.24
CA THR A 122 10.12 -33.28 -2.02
C THR A 122 11.03 -34.46 -2.40
N ASP A 123 12.18 -34.61 -1.73
CA ASP A 123 12.97 -35.85 -1.73
C ASP A 123 12.74 -36.68 -0.45
#